data_AF-A0A7S0HDJ7-F1
#
_entry.id   AF-A0A7S0HDJ7-F1
#
_cell.length_a   1.000
_cell.length_b   1.000
_cell.length_c   1.000
_cell.angle_alpha   90.00
_cell.angle_beta   90.00
_cell.angle_gamma   90.00
#
_symmetry.space_group_name_H-M   'P 1'
#
loop_
_entity.id
_entity.type
_entity.pdbx_description
1 polymer ?
#
loop_
_entity_poly.entity_id
_entity_poly.type
_entity_poly.pdbx_seq_one_letter_code
_entity_poly.pdbx_strand_id
1 'polypeptide(L)'
;VRSARAPTRRPMDARGGTSPRSRNGSEQDLSRFALSRFAQRSKRRLRYRIADAELPASVLLLAVSVVLPLLTFVAAFRISSRVSGGAIFRQKGYFLSAAIDIQPASNFGALGIYISLNSFLGVAFVRHKIVGLVLGEKRGRLHRFSLACAFVCWFGGVGVAAYQHHASRAMHNTFAALFILGALIHFSAEATIEWLEHLGSRTSRCFRAWLCGVAAV
;
A
#
# COMPACT_ATOMS: atom_id res chain seq x y z
N VAL A 1 40.70 76.50 35.46
CA VAL A 1 40.17 77.79 34.96
C VAL A 1 38.72 77.59 34.55
N ARG A 2 37.83 78.48 35.01
CA ARG A 2 36.36 78.45 34.89
C ARG A 2 35.86 78.53 33.43
N SER A 3 34.73 77.87 33.13
CA SER A 3 33.52 78.44 32.46
C SER A 3 32.50 77.29 32.30
N ALA A 4 31.39 77.15 33.06
CA ALA A 4 30.22 78.01 33.30
C ALA A 4 29.08 77.91 32.24
N ARG A 5 28.01 77.20 32.65
CA ARG A 5 26.55 77.42 32.38
C ARG A 5 26.06 77.23 30.92
N ALA A 6 24.86 76.73 30.62
CA ALA A 6 23.60 76.58 31.37
C ALA A 6 22.74 75.40 30.82
N PRO A 7 21.76 74.89 31.59
CA PRO A 7 20.85 73.82 31.18
C PRO A 7 19.54 74.36 30.59
N THR A 8 19.15 73.92 29.40
CA THR A 8 17.83 74.22 28.83
C THR A 8 16.82 73.17 29.25
N ARG A 9 15.85 73.63 30.05
CA ARG A 9 14.67 72.90 30.54
C ARG A 9 13.52 73.02 29.52
N ARG A 10 12.72 71.94 29.45
CA ARG A 10 11.29 71.77 29.08
C ARG A 10 11.01 71.11 27.71
N PRO A 11 9.84 70.46 27.52
CA PRO A 11 8.92 69.85 28.49
C PRO A 11 8.64 68.35 28.21
N MET A 12 8.04 67.70 29.22
CA MET A 12 7.31 66.43 29.09
C MET A 12 6.19 66.59 28.07
N ASP A 13 6.18 65.75 27.03
CA ASP A 13 4.95 65.32 26.39
C ASP A 13 4.62 63.92 26.90
N ALA A 14 3.75 63.92 27.91
CA ALA A 14 2.95 62.77 28.28
C ALA A 14 1.99 62.46 27.11
N ARG A 15 2.38 61.55 26.23
CA ARG A 15 1.43 60.76 25.44
C ARG A 15 1.58 59.30 25.81
N GLY A 16 0.91 58.95 26.90
CA GLY A 16 0.43 57.60 27.14
C GLY A 16 -0.53 57.20 26.02
N GLY A 17 0.02 56.79 24.89
CA GLY A 17 -0.67 55.98 23.91
C GLY A 17 -0.52 54.53 24.33
N THR A 18 -1.37 54.07 25.25
CA THR A 18 -1.65 52.63 25.35
C THR A 18 -2.31 52.22 24.04
N SER A 19 -1.49 51.87 23.05
CA SER A 19 -1.93 51.07 21.92
C SER A 19 -2.62 49.84 22.52
N PRO A 20 -3.88 49.52 22.15
CA PRO A 20 -4.51 48.28 22.55
C PRO A 20 -3.70 47.17 21.87
N ARG A 21 -2.72 46.65 22.59
CA ARG A 21 -1.85 45.56 22.18
C ARG A 21 -2.75 44.34 22.00
N SER A 22 -3.22 44.17 20.78
CA SER A 22 -3.66 42.93 20.14
C SER A 22 -3.98 41.79 21.11
N ARG A 23 -5.12 41.87 21.81
CA ARG A 23 -5.67 40.74 22.57
C ARG A 23 -6.15 39.62 21.63
N ASN A 24 -6.39 39.95 20.36
CA ASN A 24 -6.80 39.02 19.31
C ASN A 24 -5.66 38.13 18.79
N GLY A 25 -4.39 38.55 18.92
CA GLY A 25 -3.25 37.75 18.48
C GLY A 25 -3.04 36.49 19.32
N SER A 26 -3.19 36.60 20.65
CA SER A 26 -3.01 35.45 21.55
C SER A 26 -4.12 34.40 21.41
N GLU A 27 -5.36 34.81 21.14
CA GLU A 27 -6.47 33.87 20.94
C GLU A 27 -6.39 33.14 19.59
N GLN A 28 -5.95 33.82 18.52
CA GLN A 28 -5.70 33.17 17.23
C GLN A 28 -4.52 32.20 17.27
N ASP A 29 -3.47 32.53 18.02
CA ASP A 29 -2.33 31.63 18.20
C ASP A 29 -2.67 30.45 19.11
N LEU A 30 -3.44 30.65 20.19
CA LEU A 30 -3.93 29.58 21.05
C LEU A 30 -4.86 28.61 20.31
N SER A 31 -5.76 29.12 19.46
CA SER A 31 -6.66 28.29 18.66
C SER A 31 -5.91 27.53 17.56
N ARG A 32 -4.91 28.13 16.91
CA ARG A 32 -3.99 27.41 16.00
C ARG A 32 -3.18 26.34 16.73
N PHE A 33 -2.71 26.61 17.93
CA PHE A 33 -1.95 25.67 18.75
C PHE A 33 -2.82 24.52 19.28
N ALA A 34 -4.07 24.80 19.62
CA ALA A 34 -5.06 23.79 20.00
C ALA A 34 -5.39 22.90 18.79
N LEU A 35 -5.71 23.49 17.64
CA LEU A 35 -5.98 22.78 16.39
C LEU A 35 -4.80 21.90 15.96
N SER A 36 -3.57 22.39 16.09
CA SER A 36 -2.36 21.60 15.77
C SER A 36 -2.20 20.40 16.71
N ARG A 37 -2.42 20.57 18.02
CA ARG A 37 -2.40 19.46 19.00
C ARG A 37 -3.53 18.45 18.78
N PHE A 38 -4.73 18.91 18.44
CA PHE A 38 -5.86 18.03 18.11
C PHE A 38 -5.59 17.23 16.84
N ALA A 39 -5.08 17.88 15.78
CA ALA A 39 -4.66 17.21 14.54
C ALA A 39 -3.51 16.22 14.79
N GLN A 40 -2.56 16.55 15.66
CA GLN A 40 -1.44 15.67 16.01
C GLN A 40 -1.91 14.45 16.83
N ARG A 41 -2.84 14.64 17.77
CA ARG A 41 -3.47 13.54 18.52
C ARG A 41 -4.32 12.64 17.61
N SER A 42 -5.09 13.21 16.68
CA SER A 42 -5.90 12.40 15.74
C SER A 42 -5.01 11.57 14.81
N LYS A 43 -3.93 12.17 14.27
CA LYS A 43 -2.92 11.47 13.45
C LYS A 43 -2.27 10.32 14.22
N ARG A 44 -1.93 10.53 15.50
CA ARG A 44 -1.33 9.45 16.33
C ARG A 44 -2.30 8.31 16.58
N ARG A 45 -3.57 8.60 16.92
CA ARG A 45 -4.61 7.56 17.09
C ARG A 45 -4.88 6.80 15.79
N LEU A 46 -4.89 7.49 14.67
CA LEU A 46 -5.10 6.88 13.35
C LEU A 46 -3.93 5.98 12.95
N ARG A 47 -2.68 6.35 13.28
CA ARG A 47 -1.50 5.47 13.09
C ARG A 47 -1.60 4.17 13.89
N TYR A 48 -2.10 4.21 15.13
CA TYR A 48 -2.35 2.99 15.91
C TYR A 48 -3.44 2.12 15.26
N ARG A 49 -4.55 2.73 14.81
CA ARG A 49 -5.59 2.00 14.07
C ARG A 49 -5.09 1.36 12.78
N ILE A 50 -4.17 2.02 12.06
CA ILE A 50 -3.52 1.45 10.88
C ILE A 50 -2.69 0.23 11.28
N ALA A 51 -1.86 0.35 12.32
CA ALA A 51 -1.05 -0.79 12.79
C ALA A 51 -1.94 -1.97 13.24
N ASP A 52 -3.02 -1.70 13.96
CA ASP A 52 -3.97 -2.72 14.43
C ASP A 52 -4.76 -3.36 13.28
N ALA A 53 -5.05 -2.62 12.21
CA ALA A 53 -5.75 -3.14 11.03
C ALA A 53 -4.80 -3.84 10.04
N GLU A 54 -3.54 -3.41 9.94
CA GLU A 54 -2.53 -4.02 9.09
C GLU A 54 -2.14 -5.42 9.56
N LEU A 55 -2.19 -5.71 10.86
CA LEU A 55 -1.86 -7.03 11.40
C LEU A 55 -2.82 -8.14 10.93
N PRO A 56 -4.15 -8.05 11.12
CA PRO A 56 -5.09 -9.05 10.61
C PRO A 56 -5.15 -9.05 9.08
N ALA A 57 -5.03 -7.88 8.42
CA ALA A 57 -5.01 -7.84 6.96
C ALA A 57 -3.77 -8.52 6.37
N SER A 58 -2.59 -8.36 6.97
CA SER A 58 -1.35 -9.01 6.54
C SER A 58 -1.33 -10.51 6.85
N VAL A 59 -1.90 -10.93 7.98
CA VAL A 59 -2.08 -12.35 8.31
C VAL A 59 -3.09 -13.01 7.36
N LEU A 60 -4.19 -12.33 7.03
CA LEU A 60 -5.18 -12.80 6.06
C LEU A 60 -4.59 -12.85 4.65
N LEU A 61 -3.86 -11.82 4.22
CA LEU A 61 -3.09 -11.82 2.97
C LEU A 61 -2.11 -12.98 2.96
N LEU A 62 -1.34 -13.19 4.01
CA LEU A 62 -0.36 -14.28 4.08
C LEU A 62 -1.05 -15.66 4.02
N ALA A 63 -2.12 -15.85 4.79
CA ALA A 63 -2.89 -17.09 4.80
C ALA A 63 -3.47 -17.37 3.40
N VAL A 64 -4.11 -16.40 2.76
CA VAL A 64 -4.68 -16.61 1.43
C VAL A 64 -3.62 -16.70 0.34
N SER A 65 -2.54 -15.92 0.42
CA SER A 65 -1.53 -15.86 -0.65
C SER A 65 -0.53 -17.02 -0.60
N VAL A 66 -0.38 -17.69 0.55
CA VAL A 66 0.54 -18.81 0.70
C VAL A 66 -0.21 -20.13 0.80
N VAL A 67 -1.18 -20.22 1.71
CA VAL A 67 -1.86 -21.50 1.98
C VAL A 67 -2.75 -21.88 0.81
N LEU A 68 -3.52 -20.94 0.25
CA LEU A 68 -4.47 -21.26 -0.81
C LEU A 68 -3.75 -21.72 -2.10
N PRO A 69 -2.73 -21.02 -2.63
CA PRO A 69 -1.95 -21.48 -3.77
C PRO A 69 -1.20 -22.79 -3.52
N LEU A 70 -0.69 -23.02 -2.29
CA LEU A 70 -0.07 -24.30 -1.94
C LEU A 70 -1.09 -25.44 -2.00
N LEU A 71 -2.27 -25.26 -1.42
CA LEU A 71 -3.32 -26.28 -1.43
C LEU A 71 -3.80 -26.57 -2.85
N THR A 72 -4.05 -25.53 -3.67
CA THR A 72 -4.46 -25.75 -5.06
C THR A 72 -3.33 -26.33 -5.90
N PHE A 73 -2.07 -25.98 -5.65
CA PHE A 73 -0.93 -26.61 -6.31
C PHE A 73 -0.84 -28.10 -5.96
N VAL A 74 -0.93 -28.47 -4.69
CA VAL A 74 -0.90 -29.87 -4.25
C VAL A 74 -2.06 -30.65 -4.88
N ALA A 75 -3.27 -30.08 -4.90
CA ALA A 75 -4.43 -30.70 -5.52
C ALA A 75 -4.23 -30.88 -7.04
N ALA A 76 -3.82 -29.83 -7.75
CA ALA A 76 -3.57 -29.88 -9.19
C ALA A 76 -2.46 -30.88 -9.54
N PHE A 77 -1.36 -30.89 -8.77
CA PHE A 77 -0.26 -31.82 -8.95
C PHE A 77 -0.70 -33.28 -8.78
N ARG A 78 -1.45 -33.58 -7.71
CA ARG A 78 -1.97 -34.94 -7.46
C ARG A 78 -2.92 -35.40 -8.55
N ILE A 79 -3.82 -34.53 -9.01
CA ILE A 79 -4.75 -34.85 -10.10
C ILE A 79 -3.98 -35.06 -11.41
N SER A 80 -3.09 -34.14 -11.78
CA SER A 80 -2.32 -34.22 -13.03
C SER A 80 -1.39 -35.44 -13.06
N SER A 81 -0.78 -35.81 -11.93
CA SER A 81 0.01 -37.03 -11.79
C SER A 81 -0.83 -38.30 -12.00
N ARG A 82 -2.06 -38.35 -11.47
CA ARG A 82 -2.96 -39.50 -11.65
C ARG A 82 -3.52 -39.59 -13.07
N VAL A 83 -3.90 -38.46 -13.68
CA VAL A 83 -4.51 -38.42 -15.01
C VAL A 83 -3.50 -38.73 -16.12
N SER A 84 -2.26 -38.24 -15.99
CA SER A 84 -1.21 -38.47 -17.00
C SER A 84 -0.33 -39.69 -16.76
N GLY A 85 -0.51 -40.41 -15.65
CA GLY A 85 0.45 -41.43 -15.20
C GLY A 85 1.86 -40.88 -14.98
N GLY A 86 2.00 -39.57 -14.77
CA GLY A 86 3.29 -38.87 -14.64
C GLY A 86 3.98 -38.49 -15.95
N ALA A 87 3.41 -38.81 -17.12
CA ALA A 87 4.01 -38.53 -18.42
C ALA A 87 4.21 -37.01 -18.68
N ILE A 88 3.32 -36.16 -18.15
CA ILE A 88 3.38 -34.73 -18.43
C ILE A 88 4.55 -34.04 -17.71
N PHE A 89 4.93 -34.52 -16.53
CA PHE A 89 6.08 -34.00 -15.78
C PHE A 89 7.42 -34.43 -16.41
N ARG A 90 7.45 -35.56 -17.12
CA ARG A 90 8.63 -35.97 -17.90
C ARG A 90 8.84 -35.10 -19.14
N GLN A 91 7.76 -34.67 -19.79
CA GLN A 91 7.83 -33.83 -21.00
C GLN A 91 8.03 -32.34 -20.70
N LYS A 92 7.35 -31.83 -19.66
CA LYS A 92 7.31 -30.40 -19.36
C LYS A 92 8.12 -30.02 -18.13
N GLY A 93 8.65 -30.97 -17.37
CA GLY A 93 9.31 -30.71 -16.09
C GLY A 93 8.32 -30.47 -14.95
N TYR A 94 8.84 -30.30 -13.73
CA TYR A 94 8.05 -30.08 -12.51
C TYR A 94 7.66 -28.60 -12.34
N PHE A 95 7.10 -27.99 -13.40
CA PHE A 95 6.64 -26.61 -13.34
C PHE A 95 5.15 -26.52 -12.98
N LEU A 96 4.78 -25.42 -12.33
CA LEU A 96 3.39 -25.11 -11.98
C LEU A 96 2.48 -25.16 -13.21
N SER A 97 2.96 -24.62 -14.33
CA SER A 97 2.28 -24.61 -15.63
C SER A 97 2.00 -26.01 -16.16
N ALA A 98 2.85 -27.01 -15.87
CA ALA A 98 2.63 -28.40 -16.26
C ALA A 98 1.59 -29.09 -15.37
N ALA A 99 1.55 -28.75 -14.09
CA ALA A 99 0.59 -29.32 -13.14
C ALA A 99 -0.86 -28.88 -13.42
N ILE A 100 -1.06 -27.68 -13.97
CA ILE A 100 -2.38 -27.11 -14.27
C ILE A 100 -2.78 -27.23 -15.75
N ASP A 101 -2.07 -28.02 -16.55
CA ASP A 101 -2.28 -28.02 -18.00
C ASP A 101 -3.38 -28.98 -18.47
N ILE A 102 -3.69 -30.01 -17.68
CA ILE A 102 -4.69 -31.03 -18.02
C ILE A 102 -5.96 -30.78 -17.22
N GLN A 103 -7.11 -30.99 -17.86
CA GLN A 103 -8.38 -31.08 -17.12
C GLN A 103 -8.42 -32.39 -16.30
N PRO A 104 -9.01 -32.39 -15.08
CA PRO A 104 -9.65 -31.27 -14.39
C PRO A 104 -8.70 -30.44 -13.51
N ALA A 105 -7.39 -30.76 -13.45
CA ALA A 105 -6.40 -30.05 -12.62
C ALA A 105 -6.34 -28.56 -12.94
N SER A 106 -6.52 -28.21 -14.22
CA SER A 106 -6.57 -26.84 -14.70
C SER A 106 -7.72 -26.02 -14.10
N ASN A 107 -8.88 -26.63 -13.86
CA ASN A 107 -10.05 -25.99 -13.24
C ASN A 107 -9.80 -25.70 -11.75
N PHE A 108 -9.14 -26.62 -11.03
CA PHE A 108 -8.74 -26.41 -9.64
C PHE A 108 -7.67 -25.31 -9.52
N GLY A 109 -6.70 -25.29 -10.44
CA GLY A 109 -5.71 -24.23 -10.53
C GLY A 109 -6.35 -22.85 -10.75
N ALA A 110 -7.25 -22.75 -11.74
CA ALA A 110 -7.99 -21.53 -12.03
C ALA A 110 -8.81 -21.04 -10.84
N LEU A 111 -9.55 -21.93 -10.16
CA LEU A 111 -10.34 -21.59 -8.96
C LEU A 111 -9.46 -20.99 -7.84
N GLY A 112 -8.30 -21.60 -7.58
CA GLY A 112 -7.36 -21.09 -6.58
C GLY A 112 -6.84 -19.69 -6.90
N ILE A 113 -6.51 -19.45 -8.18
CA ILE A 113 -6.09 -18.14 -8.67
C ILE A 113 -7.23 -17.12 -8.47
N TYR A 114 -8.46 -17.45 -8.85
CA TYR A 114 -9.62 -16.57 -8.66
C TYR A 114 -9.84 -16.17 -7.20
N ILE A 115 -9.85 -17.12 -6.27
CA ILE A 115 -10.07 -16.83 -4.85
C ILE A 115 -8.94 -15.95 -4.31
N SER A 116 -7.69 -16.26 -4.68
CA SER A 116 -6.50 -15.50 -4.25
C SER A 116 -6.55 -14.06 -4.76
N LEU A 117 -6.92 -13.85 -6.02
CA LEU A 117 -7.01 -12.52 -6.63
C LEU A 117 -8.15 -11.68 -6.03
N ASN A 118 -9.33 -12.28 -5.79
CA ASN A 118 -10.43 -11.57 -5.15
C ASN A 118 -10.08 -11.15 -3.72
N SER A 119 -9.40 -12.03 -2.98
CA SER A 119 -8.93 -11.73 -1.63
C SER A 119 -7.87 -10.62 -1.63
N PHE A 120 -6.91 -10.68 -2.56
CA PHE A 120 -5.93 -9.62 -2.78
C PHE A 120 -6.61 -8.27 -3.05
N LEU A 121 -7.57 -8.22 -3.99
CA LEU A 121 -8.27 -6.98 -4.33
C LEU A 121 -9.08 -6.44 -3.14
N GLY A 122 -9.74 -7.33 -2.38
CA GLY A 122 -10.46 -6.96 -1.16
C GLY A 122 -9.54 -6.34 -0.12
N VAL A 123 -8.38 -6.95 0.15
CA VAL A 123 -7.40 -6.40 1.09
C VAL A 123 -6.79 -5.08 0.58
N ALA A 124 -6.48 -4.99 -0.70
CA ALA A 124 -5.98 -3.76 -1.31
C ALA A 124 -7.00 -2.62 -1.16
N PHE A 125 -8.29 -2.88 -1.35
CA PHE A 125 -9.35 -1.89 -1.18
C PHE A 125 -9.50 -1.43 0.28
N VAL A 126 -9.53 -2.37 1.23
CA VAL A 126 -9.60 -2.06 2.67
C VAL A 126 -8.40 -1.21 3.08
N ARG A 127 -7.19 -1.61 2.69
CA ARG A 127 -5.97 -0.85 2.95
C ARG A 127 -6.03 0.53 2.29
N HIS A 128 -6.53 0.63 1.06
CA HIS A 128 -6.68 1.91 0.38
C HIS A 128 -7.60 2.87 1.13
N LYS A 129 -8.73 2.38 1.64
CA LYS A 129 -9.66 3.18 2.48
C LYS A 129 -9.01 3.65 3.77
N ILE A 130 -8.30 2.77 4.47
CA ILE A 130 -7.68 3.07 5.76
C ILE A 130 -6.53 4.09 5.59
N VAL A 131 -5.60 3.82 4.68
CA VAL A 131 -4.43 4.69 4.45
C VAL A 131 -4.86 6.03 3.84
N GLY A 132 -5.92 6.04 3.05
CA GLY A 132 -6.51 7.25 2.46
C GLY A 132 -6.94 8.30 3.49
N LEU A 133 -7.24 7.91 4.73
CA LEU A 133 -7.57 8.83 5.82
C LEU A 133 -6.35 9.58 6.39
N VAL A 134 -5.14 9.10 6.12
CA VAL A 134 -3.88 9.68 6.64
C VAL A 134 -3.12 10.49 5.59
N LEU A 135 -3.29 10.13 4.31
CA LEU A 135 -2.56 10.74 3.20
C LEU A 135 -3.03 12.17 2.91
N GLY A 136 -2.08 13.09 2.75
CA GLY A 136 -2.36 14.41 2.17
C GLY A 136 -2.60 14.36 0.66
N GLU A 137 -3.10 15.45 0.07
CA GLU A 137 -3.51 15.51 -1.35
C GLU A 137 -2.44 15.05 -2.35
N LYS A 138 -1.17 15.42 -2.13
CA LYS A 138 -0.07 15.05 -3.03
C LYS A 138 0.15 13.55 -3.11
N ARG A 139 0.07 12.85 -1.97
CA ARG A 139 0.30 11.40 -1.91
C ARG A 139 -0.98 10.61 -2.15
N GLY A 140 -2.15 11.25 -2.03
CA GLY A 140 -3.44 10.69 -2.46
C GLY A 140 -3.49 10.33 -3.95
N ARG A 141 -2.77 11.04 -4.83
CA ARG A 141 -2.66 10.68 -6.25
C ARG A 141 -1.90 9.38 -6.48
N LEU A 142 -0.73 9.23 -5.85
CA LEU A 142 0.06 8.00 -5.92
C LEU A 142 -0.71 6.80 -5.34
N HIS A 143 -1.46 7.04 -4.26
CA HIS A 143 -2.31 6.04 -3.63
C HIS A 143 -3.45 5.56 -4.54
N ARG A 144 -4.11 6.48 -5.26
CA ARG A 144 -5.15 6.14 -6.25
C ARG A 144 -4.57 5.39 -7.45
N PHE A 145 -3.39 5.81 -7.91
CA PHE A 145 -2.67 5.12 -8.97
C PHE A 145 -2.31 3.68 -8.56
N SER A 146 -1.78 3.50 -7.34
CA SER A 146 -1.52 2.18 -6.77
C SER A 146 -2.76 1.29 -6.79
N LEU A 147 -3.93 1.81 -6.37
CA LEU A 147 -5.17 1.04 -6.42
C LEU A 147 -5.57 0.68 -7.86
N ALA A 148 -5.43 1.59 -8.82
CA ALA A 148 -5.70 1.29 -10.22
C ALA A 148 -4.79 0.16 -10.74
N CYS A 149 -3.50 0.15 -10.37
CA CYS A 149 -2.58 -0.94 -10.68
C CYS A 149 -3.01 -2.27 -10.04
N ALA A 150 -3.60 -2.25 -8.83
CA ALA A 150 -4.17 -3.45 -8.22
C ALA A 150 -5.35 -4.01 -9.03
N PHE A 151 -6.19 -3.15 -9.61
CA PHE A 151 -7.26 -3.58 -10.53
C PHE A 151 -6.71 -4.15 -11.84
N VAL A 152 -5.68 -3.53 -12.42
CA VAL A 152 -5.00 -4.05 -13.62
C VAL A 152 -4.39 -5.43 -13.34
N CYS A 153 -3.73 -5.56 -12.20
CA CYS A 153 -3.19 -6.84 -11.72
C CYS A 153 -4.31 -7.89 -11.59
N TRP A 154 -5.39 -7.56 -10.89
CA TRP A 154 -6.55 -8.45 -10.73
C TRP A 154 -7.13 -8.90 -12.07
N PHE A 155 -7.34 -7.97 -13.00
CA PHE A 155 -7.85 -8.25 -14.34
C PHE A 155 -6.89 -9.16 -15.13
N GLY A 156 -5.59 -8.88 -15.07
CA GLY A 156 -4.54 -9.74 -15.62
C GLY A 156 -4.61 -11.15 -15.06
N GLY A 157 -4.65 -11.30 -13.74
CA GLY A 157 -4.67 -12.61 -13.09
C GLY A 157 -5.94 -13.42 -13.41
N VAL A 158 -7.10 -12.76 -13.47
CA VAL A 158 -8.37 -13.37 -13.90
C VAL A 158 -8.27 -13.86 -15.34
N GLY A 159 -7.65 -13.06 -16.21
CA GLY A 159 -7.37 -13.45 -17.60
C GLY A 159 -6.44 -14.66 -17.71
N VAL A 160 -5.40 -14.75 -16.87
CA VAL A 160 -4.51 -15.94 -16.79
C VAL A 160 -5.29 -17.21 -16.42
N ALA A 161 -6.24 -17.09 -15.48
CA ALA A 161 -7.08 -18.21 -15.06
C ALA A 161 -8.11 -18.60 -16.13
N ALA A 162 -8.64 -17.64 -16.88
CA ALA A 162 -9.62 -17.87 -17.95
C ALA A 162 -8.99 -18.43 -19.23
N TYR A 163 -7.82 -17.92 -19.62
CA TYR A 163 -7.11 -18.34 -20.83
C TYR A 163 -5.94 -19.23 -20.46
N GLN A 164 -6.18 -20.54 -20.38
CA GLN A 164 -5.12 -21.51 -20.08
C GLN A 164 -4.09 -21.57 -21.21
N HIS A 165 -2.82 -21.83 -20.87
CA HIS A 165 -1.70 -21.73 -21.82
C HIS A 165 -1.83 -22.68 -23.02
N HIS A 166 -2.47 -23.85 -22.87
CA HIS A 166 -2.76 -24.75 -23.99
C HIS A 166 -3.86 -24.24 -24.93
N ALA A 167 -4.78 -23.41 -24.44
CA ALA A 167 -5.89 -22.88 -25.24
C ALA A 167 -5.45 -21.68 -26.10
N SER A 168 -4.71 -20.72 -25.51
CA SER A 168 -4.15 -19.59 -26.26
C SER A 168 -2.94 -19.00 -25.55
N ARG A 169 -1.74 -19.28 -26.07
CA ARG A 169 -0.48 -18.78 -25.51
C ARG A 169 -0.38 -17.26 -25.55
N ALA A 170 -0.79 -16.65 -26.67
CA ALA A 170 -0.72 -15.21 -26.85
C ALA A 170 -1.57 -14.46 -25.81
N MET A 171 -2.83 -14.90 -25.62
CA MET A 171 -3.72 -14.30 -24.63
C MET A 171 -3.22 -14.56 -23.21
N HIS A 172 -2.83 -15.80 -22.88
CA HIS A 172 -2.30 -16.16 -21.57
C HIS A 172 -1.09 -15.29 -21.19
N ASN A 173 -0.12 -15.15 -22.08
CA ASN A 173 1.09 -14.38 -21.83
C ASN A 173 0.80 -12.87 -21.70
N THR A 174 -0.15 -12.35 -22.48
CA THR A 174 -0.58 -10.95 -22.37
C THR A 174 -1.20 -10.67 -21.00
N PHE A 175 -2.11 -11.53 -20.54
CA PHE A 175 -2.71 -11.41 -19.22
C PHE A 175 -1.71 -11.64 -18.09
N ALA A 176 -0.76 -12.55 -18.27
CA ALA A 176 0.32 -12.78 -17.32
C ALA A 176 1.22 -11.54 -17.18
N ALA A 177 1.56 -10.88 -18.29
CA ALA A 177 2.32 -9.65 -18.27
C ALA A 177 1.56 -8.53 -17.53
N LEU A 178 0.26 -8.35 -17.80
CA LEU A 178 -0.59 -7.39 -17.09
C LEU A 178 -0.65 -7.68 -15.58
N PHE A 179 -0.79 -8.95 -15.22
CA PHE A 179 -0.79 -9.40 -13.83
C PHE A 179 0.53 -9.03 -13.13
N ILE A 180 1.67 -9.45 -13.69
CA ILE A 180 2.99 -9.26 -13.08
C ILE A 180 3.36 -7.78 -13.01
N LEU A 181 3.23 -7.04 -14.11
CA LEU A 181 3.58 -5.61 -14.15
C LEU A 181 2.65 -4.80 -13.24
N GLY A 182 1.35 -5.08 -13.27
CA GLY A 182 0.39 -4.44 -12.38
C GLY A 182 0.70 -4.69 -10.91
N ALA A 183 1.04 -5.93 -10.55
CA ALA A 183 1.44 -6.30 -9.19
C ALA A 183 2.70 -5.58 -8.75
N LEU A 184 3.77 -5.63 -9.56
CA LEU A 184 5.05 -4.97 -9.25
C LEU A 184 4.89 -3.47 -9.07
N ILE A 185 4.15 -2.81 -9.95
CA ILE A 185 3.91 -1.36 -9.85
C ILE A 185 3.07 -1.05 -8.60
N HIS A 186 2.01 -1.82 -8.34
CA HIS A 186 1.18 -1.66 -7.14
C HIS A 186 2.03 -1.78 -5.86
N PHE A 187 2.75 -2.89 -5.70
CA PHE A 187 3.55 -3.12 -4.48
C PHE A 187 4.71 -2.13 -4.35
N SER A 188 5.34 -1.72 -5.44
CA SER A 188 6.41 -0.70 -5.43
C SER A 188 5.87 0.67 -5.03
N ALA A 189 4.71 1.07 -5.56
CA ALA A 189 4.04 2.29 -5.17
C ALA A 189 3.65 2.26 -3.68
N GLU A 190 3.13 1.13 -3.19
CA GLU A 190 2.79 0.96 -1.78
C GLU A 190 4.00 1.00 -0.85
N ALA A 191 5.08 0.30 -1.20
CA ALA A 191 6.32 0.35 -0.44
C ALA A 191 6.85 1.78 -0.37
N THR A 192 6.78 2.52 -1.48
CA THR A 192 7.19 3.93 -1.54
C THR A 192 6.32 4.81 -0.64
N ILE A 193 4.99 4.65 -0.67
CA ILE A 193 4.06 5.40 0.21
C ILE A 193 4.38 5.12 1.67
N GLU A 194 4.61 3.86 2.04
CA GLU A 194 4.93 3.48 3.41
C GLU A 194 6.24 4.09 3.91
N TRP A 195 7.27 4.08 3.06
CA TRP A 195 8.56 4.71 3.37
C TRP A 195 8.42 6.22 3.56
N LEU A 196 7.67 6.88 2.68
CA LEU A 196 7.50 8.32 2.69
C LEU A 196 6.61 8.83 3.84
N GLU A 197 5.56 8.09 4.20
CA GLU A 197 4.61 8.46 5.27
C GLU A 197 4.98 7.85 6.63
N HIS A 198 6.07 7.09 6.69
CA HIS A 198 6.48 6.31 7.85
C HIS A 198 5.35 5.42 8.41
N LEU A 199 4.58 4.80 7.51
CA LEU A 199 3.54 3.84 7.87
C LEU A 199 4.20 2.52 8.29
N GLY A 200 3.69 1.89 9.35
CA GLY A 200 4.22 0.65 9.89
C GLY A 200 5.60 0.76 10.56
N SER A 201 6.12 -0.39 11.00
CA SER A 201 7.44 -0.52 11.61
C SER A 201 8.55 -0.45 10.54
N ARG A 202 9.76 -0.06 10.94
CA ARG A 202 10.93 -0.04 10.03
C ARG A 202 11.24 -1.42 9.46
N THR A 203 11.06 -2.47 10.26
CA THR A 203 11.24 -3.87 9.83
C THR A 203 10.23 -4.27 8.76
N SER A 204 8.95 -3.95 8.95
CA SER A 204 7.91 -4.23 7.95
C SER A 204 8.20 -3.55 6.61
N ARG A 205 8.64 -2.28 6.64
CA ARG A 205 8.99 -1.54 5.42
C ARG A 205 10.20 -2.12 4.69
N CYS A 206 11.25 -2.48 5.42
CA CYS A 206 12.42 -3.15 4.85
C CYS A 206 12.04 -4.51 4.23
N PHE A 207 11.22 -5.28 4.92
CA PHE A 207 10.76 -6.58 4.45
C PHE A 207 9.91 -6.47 3.18
N ARG A 208 8.93 -5.56 3.14
CA ARG A 208 8.10 -5.31 1.94
C ARG A 208 8.93 -4.81 0.76
N ALA A 209 9.88 -3.90 0.99
CA ALA A 209 10.79 -3.42 -0.05
C ALA A 209 11.70 -4.54 -0.58
N TRP A 210 12.21 -5.40 0.31
CA TRP A 210 12.99 -6.58 -0.07
C TRP A 210 12.15 -7.55 -0.91
N LEU A 211 10.91 -7.84 -0.52
CA LEU A 211 10.00 -8.68 -1.30
C LEU A 211 9.74 -8.10 -2.70
N CYS A 212 9.53 -6.77 -2.82
CA CYS A 212 9.38 -6.13 -4.12
C CYS A 212 10.65 -6.26 -4.97
N GLY A 213 11.83 -6.13 -4.35
CA GLY A 213 13.12 -6.30 -5.02
C GLY A 213 13.33 -7.73 -5.51
N VAL A 214 13.04 -8.73 -4.67
CA VAL A 214 13.12 -10.15 -5.04
C VAL A 214 12.12 -10.48 -6.16
N ALA A 215 10.91 -9.95 -6.11
CA ALA A 215 9.90 -10.20 -7.15
C ALA A 215 10.23 -9.55 -8.50
N ALA A 216 11.13 -8.56 -8.53
CA ALA A 216 11.56 -7.87 -9.74
C ALA A 216 12.75 -8.54 -10.46
N VAL A 217 13.39 -9.53 -9.82
CA VAL A 217 14.52 -10.31 -10.35
C VAL A 217 14.02 -11.67 -10.83
#